data_AF-A0A7C6QSQ6-F1
#
_entry.id   AF-A0A7C6QSQ6-F1
#
_cell.length_a   1.000
_cell.length_b   1.000
_cell.length_c   1.000
_cell.angle_alpha   90.00
_cell.angle_beta   90.00
_cell.angle_gamma   90.00
#
_symmetry.space_group_name_H-M   'P 1'
#
loop_
_entity.id
_entity.type
_entity.pdbx_description
1 polymer ?
#
loop_
_entity_poly.entity_id
_entity_poly.type
_entity_poly.pdbx_seq_one_letter_code
_entity_poly.pdbx_strand_id
1 'polypeptide(L)'
;MGEQDLPRSFWLELLQLYDEFIRTGKTDKETIEMLGKAGLLREGTLMGQEIINAFPHLEFKDVEPLVRKGIREKIVENLKRAVDDTI
;
A
#
# COMPACT_ATOMS: atom_id res chain seq x y z
N MET A 1 7.30 -10.24 -12.43
CA MET A 1 8.01 -10.41 -11.14
C MET A 1 6.94 -10.67 -10.12
N GLY A 2 6.92 -11.87 -9.55
CA GLY A 2 5.78 -12.44 -8.85
C GLY A 2 5.39 -11.67 -7.59
N GLU A 3 4.10 -11.71 -7.26
CA GLU A 3 3.61 -11.49 -5.90
C GLU A 3 4.49 -12.35 -4.98
N GLN A 4 5.29 -11.71 -4.12
CA GLN A 4 5.98 -12.44 -3.08
C GLN A 4 4.90 -12.89 -2.11
N ASP A 5 4.79 -14.20 -1.86
CA ASP A 5 3.97 -14.73 -0.78
C ASP A 5 4.61 -14.29 0.55
N LEU A 6 4.22 -13.10 0.98
CA LEU A 6 4.64 -12.51 2.24
C LEU A 6 3.75 -13.04 3.37
N PRO A 7 4.33 -13.36 4.54
CA PRO A 7 3.60 -13.99 5.63
C PRO A 7 2.54 -13.05 6.21
N ARG A 8 1.53 -13.61 6.86
CA ARG A 8 0.45 -12.82 7.50
C ARG A 8 0.99 -11.77 8.48
N SER A 9 2.02 -12.12 9.26
CA SER A 9 2.66 -11.20 10.21
C SER A 9 3.21 -9.95 9.53
N PHE A 10 3.82 -10.10 8.36
CA PHE A 10 4.32 -8.99 7.56
C PHE A 10 3.17 -8.04 7.17
N TRP A 11 2.04 -8.58 6.69
CA TRP A 11 0.90 -7.75 6.30
C TRP A 11 0.21 -7.06 7.47
N LEU A 12 0.18 -7.70 8.65
CA LEU A 12 -0.33 -7.09 9.87
C LEU A 12 0.52 -5.89 10.30
N GLU A 13 1.83 -6.06 10.34
CA GLU A 13 2.79 -5.02 10.70
C GLU A 13 2.73 -3.85 9.69
N LEU A 14 2.74 -4.17 8.40
CA LEU A 14 2.61 -3.15 7.36
C LEU A 14 1.30 -2.38 7.46
N LEU A 15 0.18 -3.04 7.76
CA LEU A 15 -1.10 -2.36 7.95
C LEU A 15 -1.07 -1.39 9.13
N GLN A 16 -0.45 -1.79 10.25
CA GLN A 16 -0.32 -0.93 11.43
C GLN A 16 0.51 0.33 11.14
N LEU A 17 1.67 0.16 10.52
CA LEU A 17 2.55 1.26 10.12
C LEU A 17 1.87 2.19 9.09
N TYR A 18 1.17 1.60 8.12
CA TYR A 18 0.48 2.38 7.10
C TYR A 18 -0.70 3.19 7.66
N ASP A 19 -1.47 2.62 8.59
CA ASP A 19 -2.55 3.33 9.28
C ASP A 19 -2.02 4.46 10.16
N GLU A 20 -0.87 4.25 10.82
CA GLU A 20 -0.20 5.32 11.57
C GLU A 20 0.29 6.45 10.65
N PHE A 21 0.86 6.13 9.49
CA PHE A 21 1.25 7.10 8.48
C PHE A 21 0.04 7.91 7.99
N ILE A 22 -1.09 7.26 7.67
CA ILE A 22 -2.32 7.97 7.25
C ILE A 22 -2.78 8.94 8.34
N ARG A 23 -2.76 8.51 9.61
CA ARG A 23 -3.23 9.32 10.74
C ARG A 23 -2.31 10.50 11.06
N THR A 24 -1.01 10.30 11.00
CA THR A 24 -0.01 11.27 11.51
C THR A 24 0.63 12.10 10.40
N GLY A 25 0.55 11.64 9.15
CA GLY A 25 1.29 12.19 8.01
C GLY A 25 2.80 11.89 8.06
N LYS A 26 3.29 11.17 9.08
CA LYS A 26 4.70 10.84 9.24
C LYS A 26 4.97 9.46 8.66
N THR A 27 5.91 9.39 7.74
CA THR A 27 6.45 8.12 7.24
C THR A 27 7.86 7.95 7.78
N ASP A 28 8.17 6.75 8.25
CA ASP A 28 9.53 6.36 8.59
C ASP A 28 10.16 5.46 7.51
N LYS A 29 11.45 5.19 7.69
CA LYS A 29 12.22 4.36 6.76
C LYS A 29 11.68 2.93 6.69
N GLU A 30 11.22 2.38 7.82
CA GLU A 30 10.71 1.03 7.94
C GLU A 30 9.44 0.83 7.11
N THR A 31 8.49 1.77 7.22
CA THR A 31 7.26 1.78 6.42
C THR A 31 7.59 1.80 4.92
N ILE A 32 8.55 2.62 4.48
CA ILE A 32 8.97 2.69 3.08
C ILE A 32 9.61 1.38 2.63
N GLU A 33 10.48 0.79 3.44
CA GLU A 33 11.15 -0.48 3.13
C GLU A 33 10.14 -1.62 3.00
N MET A 34 9.14 -1.70 3.89
CA MET A 34 8.09 -2.72 3.83
C MET A 34 7.17 -2.51 2.62
N LEU A 35 6.75 -1.28 2.33
CA LEU A 35 6.01 -0.98 1.09
C LEU A 35 6.81 -1.36 -0.16
N GLY A 36 8.13 -1.17 -0.14
CA GLY A 36 9.03 -1.59 -1.21
C GLY A 36 9.08 -3.11 -1.38
N LYS A 37 9.25 -3.85 -0.28
CA LYS A 37 9.22 -5.33 -0.26
C LYS A 37 7.90 -5.90 -0.77
N ALA A 38 6.78 -5.27 -0.38
CA ALA A 38 5.44 -5.63 -0.83
C ALA A 38 5.14 -5.22 -2.28
N GLY A 39 6.05 -4.51 -2.97
CA GLY A 39 5.82 -3.97 -4.31
C GLY A 39 4.84 -2.79 -4.37
N LEU A 40 4.30 -2.35 -3.23
CA LEU A 40 3.23 -1.36 -3.14
C LEU A 40 3.67 0.07 -3.50
N LEU A 41 4.96 0.41 -3.42
CA LEU A 41 5.47 1.70 -3.91
C LEU A 41 5.27 1.87 -5.42
N ARG A 42 5.59 0.83 -6.18
CA ARG A 42 5.41 0.81 -7.64
C ARG A 42 3.92 0.80 -7.98
N GLU A 43 3.14 -0.01 -7.28
CA GLU A 43 1.69 -0.05 -7.51
C GLU A 43 1.01 1.28 -7.22
N GLY A 44 1.39 1.98 -6.16
CA GLY A 44 0.84 3.30 -5.84
C GLY A 44 1.17 4.33 -6.91
N THR A 45 2.37 4.24 -7.48
CA THR A 45 2.79 5.10 -8.60
C THR A 45 1.94 4.82 -9.85
N LEU A 46 1.72 3.55 -10.19
CA LEU A 46 0.89 3.16 -11.34
C LEU A 46 -0.57 3.59 -11.14
N MET A 47 -1.13 3.34 -9.96
CA MET A 47 -2.50 3.74 -9.61
C MET A 47 -2.68 5.25 -9.74
N GLY A 48 -1.73 6.05 -9.25
CA GLY A 48 -1.77 7.50 -9.39
C GLY A 48 -1.75 7.94 -10.86
N GLN A 49 -0.88 7.33 -11.68
CA GLN A 49 -0.79 7.61 -13.11
C GLN A 49 -2.09 7.25 -13.85
N GLU A 50 -2.70 6.10 -13.53
CA GLU A 50 -3.96 5.66 -14.11
C GLU A 50 -5.09 6.64 -13.79
N ILE A 51 -5.19 7.11 -12.54
CA ILE A 51 -6.21 8.08 -12.13
C ILE A 51 -6.01 9.42 -12.84
N ILE A 52 -4.78 9.95 -12.87
CA ILE A 52 -4.45 11.21 -13.56
C ILE A 52 -4.78 11.12 -15.05
N ASN A 53 -4.44 9.99 -15.69
CA ASN A 53 -4.73 9.78 -17.11
C ASN A 53 -6.23 9.68 -17.39
N ALA A 54 -6.99 9.01 -16.52
CA ALA A 54 -8.43 8.85 -16.66
C ALA A 54 -9.20 10.14 -16.34
N PHE A 55 -8.67 10.97 -15.44
CA PHE A 55 -9.29 12.21 -14.98
C PHE A 55 -8.29 13.39 -15.01
N PRO A 56 -7.97 13.94 -16.20
CA PRO A 56 -6.91 14.95 -16.36
C PRO A 56 -7.17 16.28 -15.67
N HIS A 57 -8.39 16.51 -15.18
CA HIS A 57 -8.78 17.71 -14.45
C HIS A 57 -8.49 17.60 -12.94
N LEU A 58 -8.16 16.41 -12.43
CA LEU A 58 -7.78 16.21 -11.04
C LEU A 58 -6.33 16.67 -10.82
N GLU A 59 -6.10 17.37 -9.72
CA GLU A 59 -4.75 17.68 -9.28
C GLU A 59 -4.19 16.54 -8.41
N PHE A 60 -2.89 16.53 -8.20
CA PHE A 60 -2.22 15.54 -7.35
C PHE A 60 -2.88 15.41 -5.96
N LYS A 61 -3.30 16.53 -5.36
CA LYS A 61 -3.98 16.57 -4.05
C LYS A 61 -5.32 15.82 -4.02
N ASP A 62 -5.99 15.71 -5.16
CA ASP A 62 -7.27 15.01 -5.31
C ASP A 62 -7.03 13.51 -5.57
N VAL A 63 -5.91 13.18 -6.21
CA VAL A 63 -5.51 11.80 -6.54
C VAL A 63 -4.83 11.10 -5.37
N GLU A 64 -4.00 11.81 -4.61
CA GLU A 64 -3.22 11.25 -3.51
C GLU A 64 -4.10 10.50 -2.47
N PRO A 65 -5.24 11.03 -2.00
CA PRO A 65 -6.11 10.31 -1.07
C PRO A 65 -6.68 9.02 -1.66
N LEU A 66 -6.97 9.01 -2.96
CA LEU A 66 -7.47 7.82 -3.67
C LEU A 66 -6.41 6.74 -3.76
N VAL A 67 -5.17 7.12 -4.09
CA VAL A 67 -4.03 6.20 -4.10
C VAL A 67 -3.78 5.63 -2.70
N ARG A 68 -3.77 6.49 -1.67
CA ARG A 68 -3.58 6.04 -0.27
C ARG A 68 -4.65 5.04 0.14
N LYS A 69 -5.91 5.29 -0.19
CA LYS A 69 -7.01 4.36 0.08
C LYS A 69 -6.82 3.03 -0.65
N GLY A 70 -6.48 3.06 -1.95
CA GLY A 70 -6.28 1.85 -2.75
C GLY A 70 -5.11 0.99 -2.25
N ILE A 71 -4.00 1.61 -1.82
CA ILE A 71 -2.89 0.87 -1.22
C ILE A 71 -3.29 0.21 0.09
N ARG A 72 -4.04 0.90 0.95
CA ARG A 72 -4.56 0.31 2.19
C ARG A 72 -5.47 -0.89 1.91
N GLU A 73 -6.36 -0.77 0.94
CA GLU A 73 -7.27 -1.86 0.53
C GLU A 73 -6.46 -3.08 0.05
N LYS A 74 -5.42 -2.87 -0.74
CA LYS A 74 -4.52 -3.95 -1.17
C LYS A 74 -3.77 -4.61 -0.02
N ILE A 75 -3.30 -3.86 0.97
CA ILE A 75 -2.68 -4.44 2.18
C ILE A 75 -3.68 -5.36 2.88
N VAL A 76 -4.93 -4.91 3.04
CA VAL A 76 -5.99 -5.70 3.67
C VAL A 76 -6.38 -6.94 2.85
N GLU A 77 -6.42 -6.83 1.53
CA GLU A 77 -6.67 -7.98 0.65
C GLU A 77 -5.57 -9.03 0.75
N ASN A 78 -4.31 -8.62 0.70
CA ASN A 78 -3.17 -9.52 0.86
C ASN A 78 -3.13 -10.13 2.26
N LEU A 79 -3.45 -9.36 3.31
CA LEU A 79 -3.60 -9.87 4.67
C LEU A 79 -4.67 -10.97 4.78
N LYS A 80 -5.78 -10.85 4.04
CA LYS A 80 -6.84 -11.88 4.01
C LYS A 80 -6.43 -13.13 3.22
N ARG A 81 -5.59 -12.97 2.19
CA ARG A 81 -5.08 -14.08 1.37
C ARG A 81 -3.94 -14.82 2.04
N ALA A 82 -3.12 -14.13 2.84
CA ALA A 82 -2.03 -14.72 3.59
C ALA A 82 -2.59 -15.74 4.60
N VAL A 83 -2.25 -17.01 4.36
CA VAL A 83 -2.55 -18.11 5.27
C VAL A 83 -1.66 -17.97 6.51
N ASP A 84 -2.17 -18.32 7.68
CA ASP A 84 -1.34 -18.46 8.87
C ASP A 84 -0.33 -19.59 8.61
N ASP A 85 0.96 -19.28 8.53
CA ASP A 85 2.04 -20.26 8.60
C ASP A 85 2.04 -20.90 9.99
N THR A 86 1.08 -21.78 10.24
CA THR A 86 1.02 -22.66 11.41
C THR A 86 1.53 -24.02 10.93
N ILE A 87 2.84 -24.24 11.07
CA ILE A 87 3.44 -25.59 11.06
C ILE A 87 3.58 -26.05 12.51
#